data_AF-A0A1Y1XA54-F1
#
_entry.id   AF-A0A1Y1XA54-F1
#
_cell.length_a   1.000
_cell.length_b   1.000
_cell.length_c   1.000
_cell.angle_alpha   90.00
_cell.angle_beta   90.00
_cell.angle_gamma   90.00
#
_symmetry.space_group_name_H-M   'P 1'
#
loop_
_entity.id
_entity.type
_entity.pdbx_description
1 polymer ?
#
loop_
_entity_poly.entity_id
_entity_poly.type
_entity_poly.pdbx_seq_one_letter_code
_entity_poly.pdbx_strand_id
1 'polypeptide(L)'
;MIKNYTIEYLRLAVDWLMDTPAGLKLNKELDQFLGELFLWLIQIWSIVLAKIFSYTNEIIYSVGIAGILGASISLSLTNDLFSLATLHIHIFYKVASKIYYWQFSILLSLFNLLRGKRRNTLRNRLDSFEYNLDQLLLGTIIFTLLIFLYPTTGVYYILFSLSRLAVICIQVTFDLILVFLNQFPYFPLIIRIFHKEQLPGLNYKYNI
;
A
#
# COMPACT_ATOMS: atom_id res chain seq x y z
N MET A 1 -10.22 -17.62 -12.17
CA MET A 1 -9.42 -18.08 -11.02
C MET A 1 -8.77 -16.91 -10.28
N ILE A 2 -7.92 -16.08 -10.92
CA ILE A 2 -7.22 -14.93 -10.27
C ILE A 2 -8.18 -13.85 -9.74
N LYS A 3 -9.32 -13.64 -10.42
CA LYS A 3 -10.36 -12.68 -10.06
C LYS A 3 -10.96 -12.91 -8.65
N ASN A 4 -10.95 -14.15 -8.16
CA ASN A 4 -11.51 -14.47 -6.85
C ASN A 4 -10.52 -14.11 -5.74
N TYR A 5 -9.25 -14.51 -5.85
CA TYR A 5 -8.32 -14.45 -4.72
C TYR A 5 -8.05 -13.05 -4.13
N THR A 6 -7.82 -12.02 -4.96
CA THR A 6 -7.49 -10.68 -4.43
C THR A 6 -8.70 -9.99 -3.81
N ILE A 7 -9.86 -10.13 -4.44
CA ILE A 7 -11.12 -9.53 -3.98
C ILE A 7 -11.66 -10.29 -2.76
N GLU A 8 -11.60 -11.61 -2.79
CA GLU A 8 -12.05 -12.49 -1.71
C GLU A 8 -11.19 -12.33 -0.47
N TYR A 9 -9.87 -12.22 -0.60
CA TYR A 9 -8.99 -11.96 0.54
C TYR A 9 -9.32 -10.64 1.24
N LEU A 10 -9.47 -9.55 0.48
CA LEU A 10 -9.82 -8.24 1.06
C LEU A 10 -11.22 -8.26 1.68
N ARG A 11 -12.17 -8.93 1.05
CA ARG A 11 -13.53 -9.06 1.57
C ARG A 11 -13.55 -9.85 2.87
N LEU A 12 -12.91 -11.02 2.91
CA LEU A 12 -12.77 -11.84 4.13
C LEU A 12 -12.04 -11.07 5.24
N ALA A 13 -11.02 -10.29 4.90
CA ALA A 13 -10.30 -9.49 5.87
C ALA A 13 -11.15 -8.37 6.47
N VAL A 14 -12.01 -7.72 5.67
CA VAL A 14 -12.96 -6.70 6.14
C VAL A 14 -14.09 -7.34 6.93
N ASP A 15 -14.67 -8.45 6.45
CA ASP A 15 -15.72 -9.19 7.17
C ASP A 15 -15.20 -9.70 8.53
N TRP A 16 -13.98 -10.24 8.59
CA TRP A 16 -13.32 -10.62 9.84
C TRP A 16 -13.11 -9.42 10.79
N LEU A 17 -12.87 -8.23 10.24
CA LEU A 17 -12.74 -7.00 11.01
C LEU A 17 -14.06 -6.53 11.59
N MET A 18 -15.17 -6.75 10.88
CA MET A 18 -16.52 -6.38 11.30
C MET A 18 -17.10 -7.30 12.38
N ASP A 19 -16.67 -8.57 12.42
CA ASP A 19 -17.18 -9.54 13.39
C ASP A 19 -16.58 -9.35 14.79
N THR A 20 -15.27 -9.59 14.96
CA THR A 20 -14.51 -9.39 16.22
C THR A 20 -13.02 -9.66 15.99
N PRO A 21 -12.25 -8.66 15.53
CA PRO A 21 -10.85 -8.87 15.20
C PRO A 21 -10.03 -9.08 16.47
N ALA A 22 -9.42 -10.27 16.62
CA ALA A 22 -8.56 -10.62 17.75
C ALA A 22 -9.19 -10.36 19.15
N GLY A 23 -10.53 -10.40 19.26
CA GLY A 23 -11.24 -10.12 20.51
C GLY A 23 -11.30 -8.63 20.91
N LEU A 24 -10.86 -7.72 20.04
CA LEU A 24 -11.00 -6.28 20.26
C LEU A 24 -12.45 -5.86 20.09
N LYS A 25 -13.02 -5.24 21.13
CA LYS A 25 -14.36 -4.66 21.08
C LYS A 25 -14.31 -3.29 20.41
N LEU A 26 -14.42 -3.28 19.09
CA LEU A 26 -14.48 -2.05 18.30
C LEU A 26 -15.82 -1.33 18.48
N ASN A 27 -15.84 -0.04 18.16
CA ASN A 27 -17.09 0.71 18.07
C ASN A 27 -17.92 0.20 16.89
N LYS A 28 -19.08 -0.41 17.16
CA LYS A 28 -19.93 -1.10 16.17
C LYS A 28 -20.41 -0.19 15.05
N GLU A 29 -20.88 1.01 15.37
CA GLU A 29 -21.45 1.94 14.38
C GLU A 29 -20.37 2.38 13.38
N LEU A 30 -19.20 2.76 13.89
CA LEU A 30 -18.10 3.19 13.04
C LEU A 30 -17.51 2.02 12.23
N ASP A 31 -17.40 0.86 12.86
CA ASP A 31 -16.90 -0.35 12.21
C ASP A 31 -17.82 -0.79 11.06
N GLN A 32 -19.13 -0.79 11.28
CA GLN A 32 -20.11 -1.07 10.23
C GLN A 32 -20.03 -0.05 9.09
N PHE A 33 -19.96 1.25 9.40
CA PHE A 33 -19.82 2.29 8.39
C PHE A 33 -18.55 2.12 7.53
N LEU A 34 -17.40 1.88 8.18
CA LEU A 34 -16.13 1.69 7.46
C LEU A 34 -16.13 0.38 6.65
N GLY A 35 -16.67 -0.69 7.24
CA GLY A 35 -16.81 -1.98 6.58
C GLY A 35 -17.65 -1.88 5.32
N GLU A 36 -18.87 -1.33 5.41
CA GLU A 36 -19.74 -1.10 4.26
C GLU A 36 -19.08 -0.22 3.19
N LEU A 37 -18.38 0.85 3.60
CA LEU A 37 -17.63 1.72 2.71
C LEU A 37 -16.57 0.94 1.92
N PHE A 38 -15.70 0.20 2.62
CA PHE A 38 -14.62 -0.55 1.98
C PHE A 38 -15.14 -1.73 1.15
N LEU A 39 -16.19 -2.42 1.59
CA LEU A 39 -16.86 -3.47 0.81
C LEU A 39 -17.47 -2.91 -0.48
N TRP A 40 -18.10 -1.74 -0.42
CA TRP A 40 -18.63 -1.05 -1.60
C TRP A 40 -17.51 -0.67 -2.58
N LEU A 41 -16.39 -0.15 -2.07
CA LEU A 41 -15.19 0.15 -2.86
C LEU A 41 -14.59 -1.12 -3.50
N ILE A 42 -14.54 -2.24 -2.77
CA ILE A 42 -14.11 -3.55 -3.31
C ILE A 42 -15.05 -4.00 -4.43
N GLN A 43 -16.36 -3.80 -4.26
CA GLN A 43 -17.36 -4.16 -5.27
C GLN A 43 -17.18 -3.36 -6.56
N ILE A 44 -16.93 -2.05 -6.47
CA ILE A 44 -16.60 -1.22 -7.65
C ILE A 44 -15.36 -1.78 -8.35
N TRP A 45 -14.31 -2.07 -7.59
CA TRP A 45 -13.08 -2.60 -8.17
C TRP A 45 -13.28 -3.97 -8.83
N SER A 46 -14.18 -4.80 -8.31
CA SER A 46 -14.53 -6.08 -8.92
C SER A 46 -15.09 -5.93 -10.33
N ILE A 47 -15.87 -4.88 -10.59
CA ILE A 47 -16.45 -4.57 -11.90
C ILE A 47 -15.34 -4.07 -12.84
N VAL A 48 -14.44 -3.23 -12.35
CA VAL A 48 -13.28 -2.75 -13.11
C VAL A 48 -12.38 -3.93 -13.52
N LEU A 49 -12.00 -4.78 -12.57
CA LEU A 49 -11.22 -5.98 -12.85
C LEU A 49 -11.96 -6.95 -13.77
N ALA A 50 -13.29 -7.09 -13.64
CA ALA A 50 -14.07 -7.90 -14.57
C ALA A 50 -13.88 -7.46 -16.01
N LYS A 51 -13.91 -6.15 -16.25
CA LYS A 51 -13.72 -5.58 -17.58
C LYS A 51 -12.30 -5.79 -18.09
N ILE A 52 -11.29 -5.61 -17.24
CA ILE A 52 -9.88 -5.84 -17.60
C ILE A 52 -9.64 -7.32 -17.91
N PHE A 53 -10.17 -8.24 -17.09
CA PHE A 53 -9.97 -9.68 -17.28
C PHE A 53 -10.63 -10.23 -18.54
N SER A 54 -11.65 -9.57 -19.09
CA SER A 54 -12.20 -9.92 -20.41
C SER A 54 -11.14 -9.83 -21.52
N TYR A 55 -10.09 -9.03 -21.35
CA TYR A 55 -8.98 -8.88 -22.28
C TYR A 55 -7.75 -9.72 -21.90
N THR A 56 -7.89 -10.72 -21.03
CA THR A 56 -6.78 -11.59 -20.55
C THR A 56 -5.94 -12.18 -21.68
N ASN A 57 -6.59 -12.70 -22.72
CA ASN A 57 -5.89 -13.30 -23.86
C ASN A 57 -4.99 -12.29 -24.58
N GLU A 58 -5.47 -11.06 -24.78
CA GLU A 58 -4.68 -9.99 -25.41
C GLU A 58 -3.55 -9.48 -24.51
N ILE A 59 -3.78 -9.44 -23.20
CA ILE A 59 -2.74 -9.10 -22.22
C ILE A 59 -1.62 -10.15 -22.24
N ILE A 60 -1.96 -11.44 -22.25
CA ILE A 60 -0.97 -12.53 -22.32
C ILE A 60 -0.21 -12.48 -23.65
N TYR A 61 -0.91 -12.23 -24.76
CA TYR A 61 -0.28 -12.12 -26.07
C TYR A 61 0.68 -10.93 -26.17
N SER A 62 0.30 -9.77 -25.62
CA SER A 62 1.17 -8.59 -25.60
C SER A 62 2.42 -8.79 -24.73
N VAL A 63 2.30 -9.47 -23.58
CA VAL A 63 3.45 -9.90 -22.76
C VAL A 63 4.32 -10.90 -23.51
N GLY A 64 3.73 -11.82 -24.26
CA GLY A 64 4.45 -12.79 -25.10
C GLY A 64 5.28 -12.10 -26.20
N ILE A 65 4.69 -11.15 -26.93
CA ILE A 65 5.42 -10.36 -27.94
C ILE A 65 6.54 -9.55 -27.29
N ALA A 66 6.28 -8.92 -26.13
CA ALA A 66 7.30 -8.17 -25.40
C ALA A 66 8.51 -9.05 -25.03
N GLY A 67 8.29 -10.35 -24.79
CA GLY A 67 9.36 -11.33 -24.55
C GLY A 67 10.32 -11.50 -25.73
N ILE A 68 9.88 -11.29 -26.98
CA ILE A 68 10.75 -11.35 -28.17
C ILE A 68 11.77 -10.21 -28.14
N LEU A 69 11.39 -9.04 -27.62
CA LEU A 69 12.26 -7.88 -27.49
C LEU A 69 13.25 -8.02 -26.31
N GLY A 70 13.03 -8.98 -25.41
CA GLY A 70 13.92 -9.31 -24.31
C GLY A 70 13.19 -9.60 -23.00
N ALA A 71 13.81 -10.44 -22.15
CA ALA A 71 13.25 -10.84 -20.86
C ALA A 71 12.96 -9.63 -19.96
N SER A 72 13.83 -8.62 -19.94
CA SER A 72 13.65 -7.41 -19.13
C SER A 72 12.39 -6.62 -19.51
N ILE A 73 12.02 -6.57 -20.80
CA ILE A 73 10.82 -5.86 -21.25
C ILE A 73 9.56 -6.61 -20.81
N SER A 74 9.53 -7.94 -20.97
CA SER A 74 8.40 -8.76 -20.50
C SER A 74 8.21 -8.68 -18.97
N LEU A 75 9.31 -8.61 -18.22
CA LEU A 75 9.28 -8.52 -16.75
C LEU A 75 8.81 -7.14 -16.29
N SER A 76 9.27 -6.06 -16.93
CA SER A 76 8.80 -4.70 -16.67
C SER A 76 7.30 -4.57 -16.93
N LEU A 77 6.83 -5.06 -18.08
CA LEU A 77 5.40 -5.03 -18.43
C LEU A 77 4.55 -5.82 -17.43
N THR A 78 5.06 -6.95 -16.93
CA THR A 78 4.38 -7.76 -15.91
C THR A 78 4.28 -7.00 -14.58
N ASN A 79 5.34 -6.29 -14.16
CA ASN A 79 5.33 -5.46 -12.95
C ASN A 79 4.32 -4.29 -13.08
N ASP A 80 4.22 -3.67 -14.26
CA ASP A 80 3.24 -2.61 -14.53
C ASP A 80 1.80 -3.12 -14.45
N LEU A 81 1.52 -4.29 -15.04
CA LEU A 81 0.21 -4.94 -14.96
C LEU A 81 -0.15 -5.32 -13.51
N PHE A 82 0.83 -5.80 -12.73
CA PHE A 82 0.66 -6.10 -11.32
C PHE A 82 0.37 -4.84 -10.50
N SER A 83 1.06 -3.73 -10.78
CA SER A 83 0.82 -2.42 -10.18
C SER A 83 -0.61 -1.94 -10.44
N LEU A 84 -1.08 -2.07 -11.69
CA LEU A 84 -2.44 -1.71 -12.07
C LEU A 84 -3.49 -2.60 -11.40
N ALA A 85 -3.24 -3.91 -11.32
CA ALA A 85 -4.13 -4.86 -10.66
C ALA A 85 -4.29 -4.56 -9.15
N THR A 86 -3.23 -4.07 -8.51
CA THR A 86 -3.18 -3.76 -7.05
C THR A 86 -3.47 -2.29 -6.72
N LEU A 87 -3.90 -1.49 -7.70
CA LEU A 87 -4.15 -0.05 -7.55
C LEU A 87 -5.20 0.25 -6.46
N HIS A 88 -6.28 -0.53 -6.39
CA HIS A 88 -7.29 -0.42 -5.34
C HIS A 88 -6.71 -0.47 -3.91
N ILE A 89 -5.74 -1.35 -3.64
CA ILE A 89 -5.09 -1.45 -2.33
C ILE A 89 -4.35 -0.15 -2.00
N HIS A 90 -3.73 0.49 -2.99
CA HIS A 90 -3.11 1.81 -2.82
C HIS A 90 -4.14 2.87 -2.46
N ILE A 91 -5.28 2.91 -3.16
CA ILE A 91 -6.37 3.84 -2.87
C ILE A 91 -6.90 3.63 -1.46
N PHE A 92 -7.18 2.38 -1.06
CA PHE A 92 -7.72 2.07 0.26
C PHE A 92 -6.76 2.48 1.36
N TYR A 93 -5.47 2.18 1.20
CA TYR A 93 -4.43 2.66 2.11
C TYR A 93 -4.42 4.20 2.22
N LYS A 94 -4.50 4.92 1.10
CA LYS A 94 -4.53 6.39 1.11
C LYS A 94 -5.76 6.93 1.83
N VAL A 95 -6.94 6.35 1.58
CA VAL A 95 -8.20 6.74 2.23
C VAL A 95 -8.12 6.47 3.75
N ALA A 96 -7.74 5.25 4.15
CA ALA A 96 -7.62 4.88 5.56
C ALA A 96 -6.56 5.73 6.29
N SER A 97 -5.41 5.95 5.67
CA SER A 97 -4.35 6.83 6.19
C SER A 97 -4.85 8.26 6.39
N LYS A 98 -5.67 8.78 5.47
CA LYS A 98 -6.22 10.13 5.58
C LYS A 98 -7.21 10.25 6.73
N ILE A 99 -8.11 9.28 6.87
CA ILE A 99 -9.09 9.21 7.99
C ILE A 99 -8.33 9.17 9.33
N TYR A 100 -7.37 8.25 9.46
CA TYR A 100 -6.56 8.10 10.66
C TYR A 100 -5.80 9.40 11.01
N TYR A 101 -5.13 10.01 10.02
CA TYR A 101 -4.41 11.27 10.21
C TYR A 101 -5.33 12.42 10.65
N TRP A 102 -6.51 12.55 10.05
CA TRP A 102 -7.48 13.57 10.45
C TRP A 102 -7.96 13.36 11.88
N GLN A 103 -8.29 12.12 12.26
CA GLN A 103 -8.72 11.82 13.63
C GLN A 103 -7.62 12.12 14.65
N PHE A 104 -6.37 11.72 14.37
CA PHE A 104 -5.22 12.05 15.22
C PHE A 104 -5.02 13.57 15.34
N SER A 105 -5.13 14.30 14.23
CA SER A 105 -4.97 15.76 14.21
C SER A 105 -6.04 16.47 15.05
N ILE A 106 -7.31 16.00 14.99
CA ILE A 106 -8.40 16.54 15.80
C ILE A 106 -8.18 16.21 17.28
N LEU A 107 -7.78 14.98 17.61
CA LEU A 107 -7.45 14.58 18.97
C LEU A 107 -6.34 15.45 19.57
N LEU A 108 -5.29 15.73 18.80
CA LEU A 108 -4.20 16.61 19.24
C LEU A 108 -4.67 18.06 19.45
N SER A 109 -5.55 18.55 18.57
CA SER A 109 -6.16 19.88 18.72
C SER A 109 -7.01 19.98 20.00
N LEU A 110 -7.86 18.99 20.24
CA LEU A 110 -8.70 18.90 21.44
C LEU A 110 -7.86 18.73 22.70
N PHE A 111 -6.80 17.92 22.67
CA PHE A 111 -5.88 17.78 23.79
C PHE A 111 -5.22 19.13 24.16
N ASN A 112 -4.87 19.95 23.17
CA ASN A 112 -4.38 21.30 23.43
C ASN A 112 -5.47 22.22 24.01
N LEU A 113 -6.70 22.13 23.51
CA LEU A 113 -7.87 22.85 24.07
C LEU A 113 -8.07 22.50 25.55
N LEU A 114 -8.01 21.22 25.92
CA LEU A 114 -8.13 20.77 27.31
C LEU A 114 -7.01 21.30 28.22
N ARG A 115 -5.84 21.64 27.65
CA ARG A 115 -4.72 22.27 28.38
C ARG A 115 -4.78 23.80 28.39
N GLY A 116 -5.84 24.40 27.86
CA GLY A 116 -5.94 25.85 27.71
C GLY A 116 -4.95 26.43 26.70
N LYS A 117 -4.54 25.63 25.69
CA LYS A 117 -3.59 26.05 24.65
C LYS A 117 -4.27 26.18 23.30
N ARG A 118 -4.06 27.31 22.64
CA ARG A 118 -4.53 27.58 21.27
C ARG A 118 -3.35 27.71 20.31
N ARG A 119 -3.41 27.04 19.17
CA ARG A 119 -2.41 27.23 18.11
C ARG A 119 -2.63 28.55 17.40
N ASN A 120 -1.63 29.41 17.44
CA ASN A 120 -1.61 30.68 16.72
C ASN A 120 -1.06 30.44 15.32
N THR A 121 -1.91 30.55 14.29
CA THR A 121 -1.54 30.32 12.89
C THR A 121 -0.58 31.39 12.36
N LEU A 122 -0.66 32.62 12.87
CA LEU A 122 0.18 33.75 12.42
C LEU A 122 1.64 33.61 12.87
N ARG A 123 1.88 33.03 14.05
CA ARG A 123 3.22 32.87 14.64
C ARG A 123 3.65 31.40 14.79
N ASN A 124 2.87 30.47 14.25
CA ASN A 124 3.07 29.02 14.30
C ASN A 124 3.50 28.48 15.68
N ARG A 125 2.89 28.98 16.77
CA ARG A 125 3.21 28.61 18.15
C ARG A 125 1.94 28.30 18.97
N LEU A 126 2.11 27.66 20.13
CA LEU A 126 1.02 27.41 21.08
C LEU A 126 1.00 28.53 22.12
N ASP A 127 -0.08 29.31 22.16
CA ASP A 127 -0.31 30.37 23.14
C ASP A 127 -1.34 29.89 24.18
N SER A 128 -1.21 30.36 25.43
CA SER A 128 -2.25 30.17 26.44
C SER A 128 -3.50 30.97 26.07
N PHE A 129 -4.67 30.36 26.21
CA PHE A 129 -5.95 30.98 25.93
C PHE A 129 -6.96 30.56 27.00
N GLU A 130 -7.69 31.52 27.53
CA GLU A 130 -8.75 31.26 28.51
C GLU A 130 -10.02 30.81 27.78
N TYR A 131 -10.35 29.53 27.94
CA TYR A 131 -11.57 28.95 27.39
C TYR A 131 -12.69 29.00 28.44
N ASN A 132 -13.92 29.22 27.97
CA ASN A 132 -15.10 29.13 28.83
C ASN A 132 -15.32 27.66 29.26
N LEU A 133 -15.95 27.46 30.42
CA LEU A 133 -16.24 26.12 30.95
C LEU A 133 -17.07 25.27 29.97
N ASP A 134 -18.07 25.87 29.31
CA ASP A 134 -18.92 25.17 28.33
C ASP A 134 -18.10 24.65 27.13
N GLN A 135 -17.11 25.42 26.67
CA GLN A 135 -16.23 25.02 25.57
C GLN A 135 -15.32 23.86 25.98
N LEU A 136 -14.81 23.90 27.21
CA LEU A 136 -13.98 22.83 27.77
C LEU A 136 -14.78 21.53 27.94
N LEU A 137 -16.03 21.64 28.41
CA LEU A 137 -16.94 20.51 28.58
C LEU A 137 -17.26 19.86 27.23
N LEU A 138 -17.66 20.66 26.23
CA LEU A 138 -17.91 20.17 24.87
C LEU A 138 -16.66 19.50 24.28
N GLY A 139 -15.49 20.14 24.44
CA GLY A 139 -14.21 19.59 24.01
C GLY A 139 -13.90 18.24 24.65
N THR A 140 -14.23 18.07 25.94
CA THR A 140 -14.05 16.81 26.67
C THR A 140 -14.98 15.71 26.15
N ILE A 141 -16.24 16.01 25.87
CA ILE A 141 -17.20 15.05 25.30
C ILE A 141 -16.73 14.58 23.91
N ILE A 142 -16.36 15.52 23.03
CA ILE A 142 -15.88 15.16 21.69
C ILE A 142 -14.56 14.40 21.76
N PHE A 143 -13.65 14.80 22.66
CA PHE A 143 -12.36 14.14 22.85
C PHE A 143 -12.51 12.70 23.31
N THR A 144 -13.34 12.46 24.33
CA THR A 144 -13.62 11.10 24.83
C THR A 144 -14.25 10.23 23.74
N LEU A 145 -15.25 10.75 23.02
CA LEU A 145 -15.85 10.04 21.88
C LEU A 145 -14.80 9.68 20.82
N LEU A 146 -14.00 10.66 20.37
CA LEU A 146 -12.99 10.41 19.32
C LEU A 146 -11.90 9.44 19.77
N ILE A 147 -11.51 9.44 21.05
CA ILE A 147 -10.58 8.45 21.61
C ILE A 147 -11.18 7.06 21.51
N PHE A 148 -12.46 6.88 21.86
CA PHE A 148 -13.11 5.56 21.77
C PHE A 148 -13.27 5.08 20.33
N LEU A 149 -13.41 5.99 19.36
CA LEU A 149 -13.49 5.66 17.92
C LEU A 149 -12.11 5.41 17.28
N TYR A 150 -11.03 5.86 17.90
CA TYR A 150 -9.68 5.82 17.33
C TYR A 150 -9.12 4.40 17.13
N PRO A 151 -9.32 3.43 18.05
CA PRO A 151 -8.91 2.05 17.83
C PRO A 151 -9.54 1.45 16.56
N THR A 152 -10.83 1.70 16.30
CA THR A 152 -11.51 1.20 15.10
C THR A 152 -10.82 1.68 13.83
N THR A 153 -10.60 3.00 13.67
CA THR A 153 -9.92 3.51 12.47
C THR A 153 -8.46 3.05 12.37
N GLY A 154 -7.79 2.88 13.50
CA GLY A 154 -6.42 2.36 13.58
C GLY A 154 -6.31 0.94 13.01
N VAL A 155 -7.26 0.05 13.32
CA VAL A 155 -7.22 -1.34 12.82
C VAL A 155 -7.41 -1.39 11.31
N TYR A 156 -8.36 -0.64 10.74
CA TYR A 156 -8.51 -0.53 9.27
C TYR A 156 -7.25 0.05 8.60
N TYR A 157 -6.65 1.08 9.21
CA TYR A 157 -5.40 1.64 8.70
C TYR A 157 -4.27 0.61 8.67
N ILE A 158 -4.08 -0.16 9.74
CA ILE A 158 -3.06 -1.21 9.82
C ILE A 158 -3.30 -2.29 8.76
N LEU A 159 -4.54 -2.76 8.61
CA LEU A 159 -4.89 -3.80 7.62
C LEU A 159 -4.48 -3.39 6.20
N PHE A 160 -4.87 -2.19 5.76
CA PHE A 160 -4.53 -1.70 4.41
C PHE A 160 -3.05 -1.31 4.29
N SER A 161 -2.41 -0.85 5.37
CA SER A 161 -0.97 -0.60 5.39
C SER A 161 -0.17 -1.88 5.17
N LEU A 162 -0.50 -2.96 5.90
CA LEU A 162 0.13 -4.28 5.73
C LEU A 162 -0.11 -4.83 4.32
N SER A 163 -1.35 -4.73 3.82
CA SER A 163 -1.68 -5.14 2.45
C SER A 163 -0.86 -4.38 1.41
N ARG A 164 -0.67 -3.06 1.59
CA ARG A 164 0.16 -2.24 0.69
C ARG A 164 1.64 -2.60 0.79
N LEU A 165 2.15 -2.88 1.99
CA LEU A 165 3.53 -3.32 2.19
C LEU A 165 3.79 -4.63 1.46
N ALA A 166 2.89 -5.61 1.55
CA ALA A 166 3.01 -6.88 0.84
C ALA A 166 3.10 -6.67 -0.69
N VAL A 167 2.28 -5.79 -1.26
CA VAL A 167 2.34 -5.43 -2.69
C VAL A 167 3.69 -4.81 -3.04
N ILE A 168 4.18 -3.85 -2.25
CA ILE A 168 5.47 -3.20 -2.49
C ILE A 168 6.62 -4.22 -2.42
N CYS A 169 6.61 -5.16 -1.47
CA CYS A 169 7.62 -6.21 -1.37
C CYS A 169 7.69 -7.05 -2.66
N ILE A 170 6.54 -7.40 -3.24
CA ILE A 170 6.48 -8.13 -4.50
C ILE A 170 7.05 -7.27 -5.65
N GLN A 171 6.65 -6.00 -5.75
CA GLN A 171 7.15 -5.08 -6.79
C GLN A 171 8.66 -4.88 -6.70
N VAL A 172 9.19 -4.67 -5.50
CA VAL A 172 10.65 -4.57 -5.26
C VAL A 172 11.36 -5.85 -5.67
N THR A 173 10.75 -7.02 -5.47
CA THR A 173 11.32 -8.28 -5.94
C THR A 173 11.44 -8.32 -7.46
N PHE A 174 10.40 -7.87 -8.19
CA PHE A 174 10.48 -7.73 -9.65
C PHE A 174 11.59 -6.77 -10.09
N ASP A 175 11.70 -5.62 -9.42
CA ASP A 175 12.73 -4.61 -9.73
C ASP A 175 14.15 -5.15 -9.45
N LEU A 176 14.33 -5.92 -8.37
CA LEU A 176 15.60 -6.57 -8.06
C LEU A 176 15.98 -7.60 -9.11
N ILE A 177 15.02 -8.41 -9.60
CA ILE A 177 15.26 -9.35 -10.70
C ILE A 177 15.64 -8.59 -11.98
N LEU A 178 14.98 -7.48 -12.29
CA LEU A 178 15.33 -6.63 -13.43
C LEU A 178 16.75 -6.07 -13.34
N VAL A 179 17.14 -5.54 -12.17
CA VAL A 179 18.49 -5.04 -11.93
C VAL A 179 19.51 -6.18 -12.09
N PHE A 180 19.21 -7.36 -11.53
CA PHE A 180 20.06 -8.53 -11.67
C PHE A 180 20.18 -8.99 -13.13
N LEU A 181 19.11 -8.97 -13.92
CA LEU A 181 19.16 -9.31 -15.34
C LEU A 181 19.99 -8.31 -16.15
N ASN A 182 19.91 -7.02 -15.83
CA ASN A 182 20.55 -5.96 -16.62
C ASN A 182 22.02 -5.70 -16.24
N GLN A 183 22.38 -5.83 -14.97
CA GLN A 183 23.72 -5.47 -14.47
C GLN A 183 24.65 -6.68 -14.29
N PHE A 184 24.10 -7.89 -14.14
CA PHE A 184 24.94 -9.06 -13.93
C PHE A 184 25.63 -9.44 -15.26
N PRO A 185 26.95 -9.66 -15.27
CA PRO A 185 27.70 -9.94 -16.50
C PRO A 185 27.49 -11.40 -16.95
N TYR A 186 26.26 -11.75 -17.36
CA TYR A 186 25.95 -13.08 -17.90
C TYR A 186 26.80 -13.39 -19.13
N PHE A 187 27.00 -12.40 -20.00
CA PHE A 187 27.72 -12.58 -21.25
C PHE A 187 29.20 -13.00 -21.04
N PRO A 188 30.00 -12.31 -20.21
CA PRO A 188 31.34 -12.77 -19.85
C PRO A 188 31.37 -14.15 -19.15
N LEU A 189 30.38 -14.47 -18.31
CA LEU A 189 30.32 -15.74 -17.59
C LEU A 189 30.01 -16.92 -18.53
N ILE A 190 29.05 -16.75 -19.45
CA ILE A 190 28.70 -17.74 -20.46
C ILE A 190 29.91 -18.00 -21.37
N ILE A 191 30.58 -16.94 -21.85
CA ILE A 191 31.82 -17.09 -22.64
C ILE A 191 32.91 -17.81 -21.84
N ARG A 192 33.09 -17.47 -20.56
CA ARG A 192 34.07 -18.15 -19.70
C ARG A 192 33.80 -19.65 -19.51
N ILE A 193 32.53 -20.07 -19.54
CA ILE A 193 32.13 -21.47 -19.37
C ILE A 193 32.24 -22.24 -20.69
N PHE A 194 31.76 -21.67 -21.81
CA PHE A 194 31.68 -22.37 -23.09
C PHE A 194 32.92 -22.19 -23.99
N HIS A 195 33.60 -21.04 -23.88
CA HIS A 195 34.77 -20.68 -24.70
C HIS A 195 35.87 -20.08 -23.83
N LYS A 196 36.43 -20.91 -22.94
CA LYS A 196 37.52 -20.55 -22.02
C LYS A 196 38.76 -19.96 -22.74
N GLU A 197 38.95 -20.30 -24.01
CA GLU A 197 40.11 -19.92 -24.85
C GLU A 197 39.96 -18.58 -25.58
N GLN A 198 38.78 -17.96 -25.60
CA GLN A 198 38.51 -16.71 -26.33
C GLN A 198 38.57 -15.44 -25.46
N LEU A 199 38.97 -15.54 -24.19
CA LEU A 199 39.14 -14.38 -23.32
C LEU A 199 40.42 -13.62 -23.72
N PRO A 200 40.34 -12.40 -24.26
CA PRO A 200 41.51 -11.61 -24.62
C PRO A 200 42.15 -11.08 -23.33
N GLY A 201 43.08 -11.84 -22.76
CA GLY A 201 43.74 -11.43 -21.52
C GLY A 201 44.87 -12.33 -21.00
N LEU A 202 45.19 -13.46 -21.63
CA LEU A 202 46.26 -14.37 -21.15
C LEU A 202 47.46 -14.54 -22.10
N ASN A 203 47.48 -13.87 -23.26
CA ASN A 203 48.59 -13.96 -24.23
C ASN A 203 49.50 -12.71 -24.26
N TYR A 204 49.75 -12.09 -23.11
CA TYR A 204 50.87 -11.14 -22.98
C TYR A 204 51.78 -11.63 -21.86
N LYS A 205 53.02 -12.00 -22.25
CA LYS A 205 54.21 -12.45 -21.49
C LYS A 205 54.53 -13.93 -21.79
N TYR A 206 55.68 -14.34 -22.33
CA TYR A 206 57.01 -13.74 -22.45
C TYR A 206 57.66 -14.25 -23.76
N ASN A 207 58.22 -13.37 -24.58
CA ASN A 207 59.33 -13.74 -25.47
C ASN A 207 60.55 -12.98 -24.97
N ILE A 208 61.50 -13.76 -24.42
CA ILE A 208 62.91 -13.39 -24.21
C ILE A 208 63.56 -13.30 -25.59
#